data_AF-A0A5N3XCE7-F1
#
_entry.id   AF-A0A5N3XCE7-F1
#
_cell.length_a   1.000
_cell.length_b   1.000
_cell.length_c   1.000
_cell.angle_alpha   90.00
_cell.angle_beta   90.00
_cell.angle_gamma   90.00
#
_symmetry.space_group_name_H-M   'P 1'
#
loop_
_entity.id
_entity.type
_entity.pdbx_description
1 polymer ?
#
loop_
_entity_poly.entity_id
_entity_poly.type
_entity_poly.pdbx_seq_one_letter_code
_entity_poly.pdbx_strand_id
1 'polypeptide(L)'
;MLRRSLENRDAQTRQLQDAVTNVEKHFGELCQIFAAYVRKTARLRDKADLLVNEINVYASTETPHLKQGLKNFADEFAKLQDYRQAEVERLEAKVVEPLKAYGTIVKMKRDDLKATLTARNREAKQLTQLERTRQRNPSDRHVISQAETELQRATMDATRTTRHLEETIDNFEKQKIKDIKTIFSEFITIEMLFHGKALEVYTAAYQNIQKIDEEEDLEVFRHSLYPQDYPSRLDIVRANSKSPLQRSLSAKCVSGTGQTNWALACQLLI
;
A
#
# COMPACT_ATOMS: atom_id res chain seq x y z
N MET A 1 -8.06 4.44 53.90
CA MET A 1 -8.67 4.94 52.65
C MET A 1 -7.64 5.53 51.69
N LEU A 2 -6.74 6.43 52.13
CA LEU A 2 -5.67 7.02 51.29
C LEU A 2 -4.75 5.99 50.59
N ARG A 3 -4.27 4.97 51.32
CA ARG A 3 -3.40 3.92 50.76
C ARG A 3 -4.05 3.13 49.61
N ARG A 4 -5.33 2.75 49.77
CA ARG A 4 -6.12 2.04 48.74
C ARG A 4 -6.40 2.93 47.52
N SER A 5 -6.55 4.24 47.72
CA SER A 5 -6.67 5.22 46.63
C SER A 5 -5.37 5.37 45.84
N LEU A 6 -4.21 5.37 46.51
CA LEU A 6 -2.90 5.40 45.86
C LEU A 6 -2.63 4.11 45.04
N GLU A 7 -2.92 2.94 45.62
CA GLU A 7 -2.76 1.64 44.95
C GLU A 7 -3.62 1.52 43.67
N ASN A 8 -4.86 2.02 43.69
CA ASN A 8 -5.72 2.05 42.50
C ASN A 8 -5.18 2.95 41.38
N ARG A 9 -4.57 4.08 41.75
CA ARG A 9 -4.00 5.04 40.79
C ARG A 9 -2.73 4.52 40.15
N ASP A 10 -1.92 3.80 40.92
CA ASP A 10 -0.72 3.13 40.42
C ASP A 10 -1.08 2.02 39.43
N ALA A 11 -2.13 1.25 39.70
CA ALA A 11 -2.63 0.23 38.77
C ALA A 11 -3.12 0.85 37.45
N GLN A 12 -3.90 1.94 37.52
CA GLN A 12 -4.39 2.66 36.34
C GLN A 12 -3.25 3.23 35.49
N THR A 13 -2.21 3.79 36.12
CA THR A 13 -1.05 4.35 35.42
C THR A 13 -0.23 3.26 34.72
N ARG A 14 -0.06 2.09 35.36
CA ARG A 14 0.60 0.93 34.75
C ARG A 14 -0.16 0.42 33.54
N GLN A 15 -1.48 0.24 33.67
CA GLN A 15 -2.32 -0.22 32.57
C GLN A 15 -2.20 0.72 31.35
N LEU A 16 -2.16 2.02 31.60
CA LEU A 16 -1.98 3.01 30.55
C LEU A 16 -0.57 2.94 29.91
N GLN A 17 0.47 2.80 30.73
CA GLN A 17 1.83 2.64 30.23
C GLN A 17 1.97 1.38 29.35
N ASP A 18 1.33 0.28 29.76
CA ASP A 18 1.28 -0.96 28.98
C ASP A 18 0.53 -0.75 27.65
N ALA A 19 -0.61 -0.04 27.67
CA ALA A 19 -1.36 0.29 26.46
C ALA A 19 -0.53 1.09 25.45
N VAL A 20 0.16 2.14 25.88
CA VAL A 20 1.03 2.96 25.02
C VAL A 20 2.21 2.13 24.49
N THR A 21 2.82 1.28 25.33
CA THR A 21 3.93 0.40 24.94
C THR A 21 3.51 -0.64 23.92
N ASN A 22 2.32 -1.24 24.09
CA ASN A 22 1.77 -2.19 23.14
C ASN A 22 1.46 -1.54 21.78
N VAL A 23 0.92 -0.32 21.77
CA VAL A 23 0.69 0.42 20.54
C VAL A 23 2.02 0.71 19.84
N GLU A 24 3.02 1.23 20.56
CA GLU A 24 4.34 1.49 19.98
C GLU A 24 4.93 0.27 19.30
N LYS A 25 4.94 -0.86 20.02
CA LYS A 25 5.51 -2.11 19.52
C LYS A 25 4.79 -2.57 18.26
N HIS A 26 3.48 -2.77 18.35
CA HIS A 26 2.74 -3.40 17.27
C HIS A 26 2.54 -2.48 16.08
N PHE A 27 2.31 -1.17 16.28
CA PHE A 27 2.21 -0.25 15.16
C PHE A 27 3.56 -0.01 14.51
N GLY A 28 4.66 -0.03 15.28
CA GLY A 28 6.02 -0.02 14.75
C GLY A 28 6.30 -1.24 13.89
N GLU A 29 5.99 -2.45 14.37
CA GLU A 29 6.13 -3.70 13.62
C GLU A 29 5.26 -3.70 12.34
N LEU A 30 3.99 -3.32 12.45
CA LEU A 30 3.09 -3.20 11.31
C LEU A 30 3.61 -2.19 10.27
N CYS A 31 4.07 -1.02 10.71
CA CYS A 31 4.64 -0.01 9.82
C CYS A 31 5.84 -0.57 9.03
N GLN A 32 6.74 -1.28 9.70
CA GLN A 32 7.91 -1.88 9.05
C GLN A 32 7.51 -2.96 8.04
N ILE A 33 6.56 -3.82 8.41
CA ILE A 33 6.07 -4.90 7.54
C ILE A 33 5.36 -4.31 6.31
N PHE A 34 4.44 -3.37 6.49
CA PHE A 34 3.74 -2.72 5.37
C PHE A 34 4.71 -1.93 4.48
N ALA A 35 5.65 -1.19 5.03
CA ALA A 35 6.66 -0.50 4.21
C ALA A 35 7.52 -1.49 3.41
N ALA A 36 7.84 -2.66 3.98
CA ALA A 36 8.54 -3.72 3.25
C ALA A 36 7.66 -4.37 2.17
N TYR A 37 6.36 -4.55 2.45
CA TYR A 37 5.38 -5.02 1.50
C TYR A 37 5.30 -4.09 0.28
N VAL A 38 5.10 -2.79 0.49
CA VAL A 38 5.05 -1.76 -0.58
C VAL A 38 6.33 -1.76 -1.41
N ARG A 39 7.51 -1.81 -0.78
CA ARG A 39 8.79 -1.90 -1.50
C ARG A 39 8.91 -3.18 -2.34
N LYS A 40 8.37 -4.30 -1.87
CA LYS A 40 8.36 -5.56 -2.65
C LYS A 40 7.40 -5.46 -3.84
N THR A 41 6.24 -4.84 -3.68
CA THR A 41 5.30 -4.58 -4.78
C THR A 41 5.92 -3.68 -5.85
N ALA A 42 6.61 -2.61 -5.46
CA ALA A 42 7.35 -1.75 -6.38
C ALA A 42 8.45 -2.53 -7.15
N ARG A 43 9.21 -3.39 -6.46
CA ARG A 43 10.22 -4.24 -7.11
C ARG A 43 9.62 -5.25 -8.08
N LEU A 44 8.41 -5.76 -7.80
CA LEU A 44 7.70 -6.64 -8.73
C LEU A 44 7.34 -5.87 -10.01
N ARG A 45 6.86 -4.63 -9.88
CA ARG A 45 6.64 -3.73 -11.03
C ARG A 45 7.91 -3.55 -11.84
N ASP A 46 9.03 -3.20 -11.20
CA ASP A 46 10.31 -3.00 -11.90
C ASP A 46 10.75 -4.25 -12.70
N LYS A 47 10.47 -5.46 -12.17
CA LYS A 47 10.73 -6.70 -12.90
C LYS A 47 9.78 -6.92 -14.06
N ALA A 48 8.52 -6.54 -13.91
CA ALA A 48 7.56 -6.59 -15.01
C ALA A 48 7.94 -5.63 -16.14
N ASP A 49 8.46 -4.44 -15.84
CA ASP A 49 8.94 -3.49 -16.85
C ASP A 49 10.11 -4.08 -17.67
N LEU A 50 11.02 -4.81 -17.02
CA LEU A 50 12.08 -5.54 -17.73
C LEU A 50 11.51 -6.62 -18.66
N LEU A 51 10.48 -7.35 -18.23
CA LEU A 51 9.80 -8.34 -19.06
C LEU A 51 9.13 -7.69 -20.28
N VAL A 52 8.41 -6.58 -20.09
CA VAL A 52 7.79 -5.80 -21.18
C VAL A 52 8.85 -5.41 -22.22
N ASN A 53 10.00 -4.92 -21.77
CA ASN A 53 11.09 -4.53 -22.67
C ASN A 53 11.64 -5.73 -23.46
N GLU A 54 11.93 -6.84 -22.79
CA GLU A 54 12.46 -8.04 -23.45
C GLU A 54 11.46 -8.63 -24.47
N ILE A 55 10.17 -8.66 -24.12
CA ILE A 55 9.11 -9.11 -25.03
C ILE A 55 9.07 -8.23 -26.27
N ASN A 56 9.19 -6.91 -26.12
CA ASN A 56 9.21 -6.00 -27.27
C ASN A 56 10.45 -6.17 -28.17
N VAL A 57 11.61 -6.47 -27.57
CA VAL A 57 12.83 -6.80 -28.31
C VAL A 57 12.63 -8.09 -29.11
N TYR A 58 12.17 -9.16 -28.47
CA TYR A 58 11.93 -10.44 -29.12
C TYR A 58 10.83 -10.35 -30.18
N ALA A 59 9.70 -9.69 -29.90
CA ALA A 59 8.64 -9.46 -30.86
C ALA A 59 9.15 -8.81 -32.16
N SER A 60 10.20 -7.97 -32.07
CA SER A 60 10.74 -7.30 -33.25
C SER A 60 11.50 -8.24 -34.20
N THR A 61 11.90 -9.43 -33.75
CA THR A 61 12.55 -10.47 -34.56
C THR A 61 11.58 -11.48 -35.17
N GLU A 62 10.32 -11.48 -34.74
CA GLU A 62 9.33 -12.48 -35.13
C GLU A 62 8.52 -12.12 -36.38
N THR A 63 7.84 -13.14 -36.90
CA THR A 63 6.86 -13.05 -37.99
C THR A 63 5.72 -12.08 -37.67
N PRO A 64 5.05 -11.51 -38.69
CA PRO A 64 4.14 -10.38 -38.50
C PRO A 64 3.04 -10.58 -37.44
N HIS A 65 2.39 -11.76 -37.38
CA HIS A 65 1.27 -11.99 -36.47
C HIS A 65 1.76 -12.23 -35.05
N LEU A 66 2.80 -13.04 -34.86
CA LEU A 66 3.45 -13.27 -33.57
C LEU A 66 4.03 -11.97 -33.02
N LYS A 67 4.72 -11.19 -33.85
CA LYS A 67 5.21 -9.85 -33.50
C LYS A 67 4.08 -8.95 -32.99
N GLN A 68 2.96 -8.88 -33.71
CA GLN A 68 1.85 -8.03 -33.29
C GLN A 68 1.19 -8.54 -32.01
N GLY A 69 0.98 -9.86 -31.86
CA GLY A 69 0.42 -10.45 -30.66
C GLY A 69 1.28 -10.22 -29.41
N LEU A 70 2.60 -10.39 -29.54
CA LEU A 70 3.55 -10.11 -28.46
C LEU A 70 3.60 -8.64 -28.08
N LYS A 71 3.57 -7.72 -29.05
CA LYS A 71 3.50 -6.27 -28.78
C LYS A 71 2.21 -5.89 -28.05
N ASN A 72 1.06 -6.38 -28.52
CA ASN A 72 -0.22 -6.13 -27.89
C ASN A 72 -0.28 -6.70 -26.45
N PHE A 73 0.32 -7.87 -26.22
CA PHE A 73 0.47 -8.41 -24.87
C PHE A 73 1.35 -7.50 -24.00
N ALA A 74 2.50 -7.08 -24.51
CA ALA A 74 3.44 -6.22 -23.79
C ALA A 74 2.80 -4.87 -23.41
N ASP A 75 1.99 -4.28 -24.29
CA ASP A 75 1.27 -3.04 -24.05
C ASP A 75 0.25 -3.17 -22.90
N GLU A 76 -0.57 -4.25 -22.90
CA GLU A 76 -1.48 -4.51 -21.78
C GLU A 76 -0.71 -4.81 -20.48
N PHE A 77 0.39 -5.54 -20.55
CA PHE A 77 1.18 -5.86 -19.38
C PHE A 77 1.91 -4.62 -18.79
N ALA A 78 2.31 -3.67 -19.64
CA ALA A 78 2.82 -2.36 -19.23
C ALA A 78 1.74 -1.53 -18.53
N LYS A 79 0.54 -1.46 -19.11
CA LYS A 79 -0.62 -0.79 -18.50
C LYS A 79 -0.94 -1.35 -17.11
N LEU A 80 -0.78 -2.66 -16.90
CA LEU A 80 -0.93 -3.26 -15.57
C LEU A 80 0.10 -2.70 -14.56
N GLN A 81 1.31 -2.38 -15.01
CA GLN A 81 2.35 -1.82 -14.15
C GLN A 81 2.06 -0.38 -13.73
N ASP A 82 1.38 0.40 -14.57
CA ASP A 82 0.88 1.73 -14.17
C ASP A 82 -0.15 1.62 -13.04
N TYR A 83 -1.07 0.65 -13.11
CA TYR A 83 -1.99 0.37 -12.01
C TYR A 83 -1.28 -0.11 -10.74
N ARG A 84 -0.23 -0.93 -10.89
CA ARG A 84 0.62 -1.35 -9.76
C ARG A 84 1.38 -0.17 -9.15
N GLN A 85 1.82 0.80 -9.94
CA GLN A 85 2.45 2.00 -9.41
C GLN A 85 1.44 2.84 -8.60
N ALA A 86 0.21 2.99 -9.10
CA ALA A 86 -0.84 3.67 -8.35
C ALA A 86 -1.20 2.93 -7.04
N GLU A 87 -1.18 1.59 -7.05
CA GLU A 87 -1.32 0.77 -5.84
C GLU A 87 -0.20 1.07 -4.83
N VAL A 88 1.07 1.04 -5.26
CA VAL A 88 2.24 1.35 -4.42
C VAL A 88 2.11 2.72 -3.76
N GLU A 89 1.78 3.76 -4.53
CA GLU A 89 1.63 5.13 -4.02
C GLU A 89 0.50 5.24 -2.99
N ARG A 90 -0.63 4.58 -3.26
CA ARG A 90 -1.79 4.59 -2.35
C ARG A 90 -1.50 3.83 -1.07
N LEU A 91 -0.85 2.67 -1.15
CA LEU A 91 -0.45 1.90 0.04
C LEU A 91 0.51 2.71 0.92
N GLU A 92 1.50 3.38 0.33
CA GLU A 92 2.42 4.24 1.09
C GLU A 92 1.65 5.36 1.80
N ALA A 93 0.78 6.07 1.07
CA ALA A 93 0.07 7.25 1.59
C ALA A 93 -1.05 6.90 2.60
N LYS A 94 -1.77 5.80 2.40
CA LYS A 94 -2.98 5.46 3.16
C LYS A 94 -2.77 4.39 4.24
N VAL A 95 -1.65 3.67 4.18
CA VAL A 95 -1.34 2.60 5.14
C VAL A 95 -0.05 2.91 5.89
N VAL A 96 1.06 3.14 5.17
CA VAL A 96 2.38 3.31 5.79
C VAL A 96 2.49 4.63 6.54
N GLU A 97 2.17 5.76 5.89
CA GLU A 97 2.30 7.09 6.52
C GLU A 97 1.41 7.26 7.77
N PRO A 98 0.15 6.79 7.82
CA PRO A 98 -0.64 6.79 9.05
C PRO A 98 -0.01 5.95 10.18
N LEU A 99 0.49 4.75 9.88
CA LEU A 99 1.18 3.92 10.89
C LEU A 99 2.47 4.58 11.39
N LYS A 100 3.22 5.25 10.50
CA LYS A 100 4.43 6.00 10.83
C LYS A 100 4.14 7.20 11.73
N ALA A 101 3.02 7.90 11.51
CA ALA A 101 2.60 9.03 12.33
C ALA A 101 2.39 8.65 13.81
N TYR A 102 2.03 7.39 14.09
CA TYR A 102 1.91 6.89 15.47
C TYR A 102 3.21 6.96 16.27
N GLY A 103 4.38 6.98 15.62
CA GLY A 103 5.65 7.21 16.31
C GLY A 103 5.67 8.54 17.09
N THR A 104 5.13 9.61 16.50
CA THR A 104 5.01 10.91 17.17
C THR A 104 3.92 10.90 18.24
N ILE A 105 2.76 10.29 17.94
CA ILE A 105 1.60 10.23 18.87
C ILE A 105 1.98 9.49 20.16
N VAL A 106 2.61 8.32 20.03
CA VAL A 106 3.09 7.51 21.15
C VAL A 106 4.14 8.26 21.96
N LYS A 107 5.08 8.94 21.29
CA LYS A 107 6.11 9.76 21.97
C LYS A 107 5.47 10.84 22.83
N MET A 108 4.52 11.60 22.29
CA MET A 108 3.80 12.63 23.05
C MET A 108 3.08 12.03 24.26
N LYS A 109 2.37 10.91 24.08
CA LYS A 109 1.67 10.25 25.19
C LYS A 109 2.61 9.70 26.27
N ARG A 110 3.79 9.23 25.88
CA ARG A 110 4.85 8.83 26.83
C ARG A 110 5.36 10.02 27.64
N ASP A 111 5.54 11.18 27.01
CA ASP A 111 5.98 12.39 27.69
C ASP A 111 4.94 12.87 28.72
N ASP A 112 3.64 12.83 28.37
CA ASP A 112 2.52 13.12 29.29
C ASP A 112 2.51 12.17 30.51
N LEU A 113 2.70 10.87 30.24
CA LEU A 113 2.79 9.83 31.28
C LEU A 113 3.97 10.08 32.21
N LYS A 114 5.15 10.37 31.65
CA LYS A 114 6.37 10.65 32.42
C LYS A 114 6.22 11.90 33.29
N ALA A 115 5.60 12.95 32.75
CA ALA A 115 5.30 14.17 33.51
C ALA A 115 4.37 13.86 34.70
N THR A 116 3.30 13.10 34.46
CA THR A 116 2.35 12.69 35.49
C THR A 116 3.00 11.85 36.58
N LEU A 117 3.80 10.85 36.21
CA LEU A 117 4.56 10.02 37.15
C LEU A 117 5.55 10.85 37.98
N THR A 118 6.22 11.82 37.36
CA THR A 118 7.17 12.70 38.06
C THR A 118 6.47 13.56 39.10
N ALA A 119 5.33 14.17 38.76
CA ALA A 119 4.54 14.99 39.68
C ALA A 119 4.01 14.15 40.85
N ARG A 120 3.51 12.93 40.58
CA ARG A 120 3.02 11.98 41.59
C ARG A 120 4.13 11.51 42.54
N ASN A 121 5.30 11.18 42.02
CA ASN A 121 6.45 10.80 42.82
C ASN A 121 6.92 11.96 43.73
N ARG A 122 6.83 13.21 43.24
CA ARG A 122 7.14 14.40 44.04
C ARG A 122 6.13 14.60 45.17
N GLU A 123 4.84 14.45 44.89
CA GLU A 123 3.77 14.48 45.90
C GLU A 123 3.98 13.43 46.98
N ALA A 124 4.24 12.18 46.61
CA ALA A 124 4.50 11.09 47.55
C ALA A 124 5.72 11.37 48.45
N LYS A 125 6.81 11.88 47.87
CA LYS A 125 8.01 12.28 48.63
C LYS A 125 7.72 13.40 49.63
N GLN A 126 6.97 14.41 49.22
CA GLN A 126 6.62 15.53 50.12
C GLN A 126 5.67 15.10 51.24
N LEU A 127 4.78 14.14 50.97
CA LEU A 127 3.91 13.57 52.01
C LEU A 127 4.73 12.84 53.08
N THR A 128 5.65 11.95 52.66
CA THR A 128 6.55 11.25 53.58
C THR A 128 7.46 12.22 54.35
N GLN A 129 7.92 13.30 53.71
CA GLN A 129 8.74 14.31 54.37
C GLN A 129 7.96 15.08 55.45
N LEU A 130 6.71 15.45 55.18
CA LEU A 130 5.83 16.10 56.15
C LEU A 130 5.56 15.18 57.36
N GLU A 131 5.27 13.90 57.12
CA GLU A 131 5.06 12.91 58.19
C GLU A 131 6.29 12.77 59.09
N ARG A 132 7.48 12.68 58.50
CA ARG A 132 8.75 12.62 59.24
C ARG A 132 9.02 13.89 60.04
N THR A 133 8.72 15.06 59.48
CA THR A 133 8.91 16.36 60.15
C THR A 133 8.01 16.46 61.38
N ARG A 134 6.74 16.08 61.24
CA ARG A 134 5.77 16.04 62.34
C ARG A 134 6.18 15.08 63.46
N GLN A 135 6.75 13.92 63.11
CA GLN A 135 7.23 12.93 64.09
C GLN A 135 8.50 13.36 64.82
N ARG A 136 9.43 14.03 64.13
CA ARG A 136 10.73 14.43 64.72
C ARG A 136 10.60 15.60 65.68
N ASN A 137 9.83 16.63 65.33
CA ASN A 137 9.68 17.81 66.16
C ASN A 137 8.28 18.43 66.03
N PRO A 138 7.28 17.91 66.75
CA PRO A 138 5.89 18.37 66.62
C PRO A 138 5.67 19.82 67.07
N SER A 139 6.60 20.40 67.84
CA SER A 139 6.53 21.77 68.33
C SER A 139 7.03 22.81 67.33
N ASP A 140 7.80 22.39 66.31
CA ASP A 140 8.33 23.27 65.26
C ASP A 140 7.27 23.58 64.20
N ARG A 141 6.32 24.44 64.59
CA ARG A 141 5.20 24.84 63.72
C ARG A 141 5.66 25.53 62.44
N HIS A 142 6.80 26.22 62.46
CA HIS A 142 7.29 26.94 61.29
C HIS A 142 7.72 25.96 60.19
N VAL A 143 8.56 24.97 60.54
CA VAL A 143 9.03 23.96 59.57
C VAL A 143 7.89 23.06 59.10
N ILE A 144 6.95 22.70 59.99
CA ILE A 144 5.75 21.94 59.60
C ILE A 144 4.91 22.72 58.59
N SER A 145 4.65 24.01 58.85
CA SER A 145 3.84 24.85 57.94
C SER A 145 4.51 25.04 56.57
N GLN A 146 5.84 25.14 56.53
CA GLN A 146 6.58 25.17 55.27
C GLN A 146 6.42 23.86 54.49
N ALA A 147 6.60 22.70 55.14
CA ALA A 147 6.44 21.39 54.51
C ALA A 147 4.99 21.15 54.03
N GLU A 148 3.99 21.65 54.75
CA GLU A 148 2.58 21.63 54.33
C GLU A 148 2.35 22.44 53.05
N THR A 149 2.96 23.62 52.95
CA THR A 149 2.88 24.47 51.75
C THR A 149 3.53 23.80 50.54
N GLU A 150 4.68 23.15 50.73
CA GLU A 150 5.36 22.39 49.68
C GLU A 150 4.57 21.18 49.21
N LEU A 151 3.97 20.43 50.14
CA LEU A 151 3.06 19.32 49.83
C LEU A 151 1.84 19.82 49.06
N GLN A 152 1.21 20.92 49.49
CA GLN A 152 0.05 21.48 48.80
C GLN A 152 0.38 21.83 47.34
N ARG A 153 1.54 22.46 47.08
CA ARG A 153 1.99 22.75 45.70
C ARG A 153 2.19 21.47 44.89
N ALA A 154 2.83 20.45 45.46
CA ALA A 154 3.06 19.18 44.79
C ALA A 154 1.74 18.44 44.48
N THR A 155 0.77 18.45 45.40
CA THR A 155 -0.57 17.87 45.21
C THR A 155 -1.36 18.59 44.13
N MET A 156 -1.29 19.93 44.07
CA MET A 156 -1.93 20.70 43.01
C MET A 156 -1.36 20.34 41.63
N ASP A 157 -0.03 20.26 41.50
CA ASP A 157 0.62 19.90 40.24
C ASP A 157 0.28 18.46 39.81
N ALA A 158 0.38 17.49 40.73
CA ALA A 158 0.04 16.11 40.45
C ALA A 158 -1.43 15.94 40.03
N THR A 159 -2.35 16.67 40.66
CA THR A 159 -3.78 16.68 40.31
C THR A 159 -4.00 17.25 38.92
N ARG A 160 -3.33 18.35 38.58
CA ARG A 160 -3.40 18.97 37.26
C ARG A 160 -2.93 18.02 36.15
N THR A 161 -1.75 17.40 36.32
CA THR A 161 -1.19 16.50 35.29
C THR A 161 -2.02 15.22 35.13
N THR A 162 -2.55 14.67 36.22
CA THR A 162 -3.43 13.49 36.14
C THR A 162 -4.72 13.79 35.41
N ARG A 163 -5.37 14.93 35.70
CA ARG A 163 -6.60 15.31 35.00
C ARG A 163 -6.35 15.50 33.50
N HIS A 164 -5.23 16.14 33.14
CA HIS A 164 -4.84 16.28 31.74
C HIS A 164 -4.62 14.92 31.05
N LEU A 165 -3.99 13.97 31.74
CA LEU A 165 -3.79 12.61 31.23
C LEU A 165 -5.13 11.88 31.03
N GLU A 166 -6.05 11.98 31.98
CA GLU A 166 -7.40 11.41 31.91
C GLU A 166 -8.22 11.99 30.75
N GLU A 167 -8.14 13.31 30.52
CA GLU A 167 -8.85 13.98 29.42
C GLU A 167 -8.30 13.58 28.04
N THR A 168 -7.02 13.22 27.95
CA THR A 168 -6.38 12.91 26.66
C THR A 168 -6.30 11.43 26.34
N ILE A 169 -6.43 10.54 27.33
CA ILE A 169 -6.31 9.09 27.09
C ILE A 169 -7.50 8.53 26.35
N ASP A 170 -8.71 8.98 26.68
CA ASP A 170 -9.93 8.57 25.95
C ASP A 170 -9.83 8.92 24.47
N ASN A 171 -9.22 10.06 24.14
CA ASN A 171 -9.02 10.49 22.77
C ASN A 171 -7.97 9.63 22.06
N PHE A 172 -6.88 9.25 22.75
CA PHE A 172 -5.88 8.34 22.19
C PHE A 172 -6.48 6.96 21.87
N GLU A 173 -7.24 6.37 22.79
CA GLU A 173 -7.88 5.08 22.57
C GLU A 173 -8.95 5.13 21.45
N LYS A 174 -9.77 6.19 21.43
CA LYS A 174 -10.74 6.40 20.36
C LYS A 174 -10.07 6.60 18.99
N GLN A 175 -8.99 7.37 18.94
CA GLN A 175 -8.22 7.62 17.73
C GLN A 175 -7.62 6.32 17.20
N LYS A 176 -6.98 5.53 18.08
CA LYS A 176 -6.44 4.20 17.75
C LYS A 176 -7.46 3.30 17.07
N ILE A 177 -8.66 3.18 17.64
CA ILE A 177 -9.70 2.30 17.07
C ILE A 177 -10.15 2.80 15.70
N LYS A 178 -10.34 4.11 15.54
CA LYS A 178 -10.72 4.70 14.25
C LYS A 178 -9.65 4.50 13.19
N ASP A 179 -8.40 4.75 13.54
CA ASP A 179 -7.30 4.63 12.59
C ASP A 179 -7.05 3.20 12.18
N ILE A 180 -7.15 2.22 13.10
CA ILE A 180 -7.11 0.80 12.72
C ILE A 180 -8.18 0.50 11.68
N LYS A 181 -9.43 0.90 11.92
CA LYS A 181 -10.51 0.68 10.96
C LYS A 181 -10.16 1.30 9.60
N THR A 182 -9.75 2.57 9.59
CA THR A 182 -9.41 3.27 8.36
C THR A 182 -8.24 2.62 7.64
N ILE A 183 -7.11 2.40 8.30
CA ILE A 183 -5.87 1.85 7.71
C ILE A 183 -6.13 0.48 7.07
N PHE A 184 -6.78 -0.44 7.80
CA PHE A 184 -7.02 -1.79 7.29
C PHE A 184 -8.11 -1.80 6.20
N SER A 185 -9.14 -0.96 6.30
CA SER A 185 -10.14 -0.84 5.23
C SER A 185 -9.56 -0.23 3.95
N GLU A 186 -8.69 0.77 4.07
CA GLU A 186 -7.97 1.35 2.93
C GLU A 186 -7.06 0.31 2.28
N PHE A 187 -6.26 -0.44 3.07
CA PHE A 187 -5.44 -1.53 2.55
C PHE A 187 -6.25 -2.52 1.71
N ILE A 188 -7.35 -3.04 2.28
CA ILE A 188 -8.21 -4.02 1.58
C ILE A 188 -8.80 -3.42 0.31
N THR A 189 -9.27 -2.17 0.37
CA THR A 189 -9.90 -1.50 -0.78
C THR A 189 -8.88 -1.26 -1.90
N ILE A 190 -7.65 -0.86 -1.56
CA ILE A 190 -6.58 -0.64 -2.54
C ILE A 190 -6.23 -1.95 -3.26
N GLU A 191 -6.02 -3.04 -2.51
CA GLU A 191 -5.73 -4.36 -3.06
C GLU A 191 -6.88 -4.88 -3.94
N MET A 192 -8.14 -4.74 -3.49
CA MET A 192 -9.32 -5.10 -4.28
C MET A 192 -9.39 -4.33 -5.61
N LEU A 193 -9.12 -3.03 -5.58
CA LEU A 193 -9.10 -2.20 -6.78
C LEU A 193 -8.01 -2.64 -7.76
N PHE A 194 -6.80 -2.89 -7.26
CA PHE A 194 -5.69 -3.37 -8.09
C PHE A 194 -6.02 -4.74 -8.69
N HIS A 195 -6.47 -5.70 -7.88
CA HIS A 195 -6.79 -7.04 -8.36
C HIS A 195 -7.95 -7.06 -9.35
N GLY A 196 -8.99 -6.25 -9.15
CA GLY A 196 -10.08 -6.09 -10.12
C GLY A 196 -9.56 -5.59 -11.48
N LYS A 197 -8.66 -4.61 -11.47
CA LYS A 197 -8.02 -4.11 -12.69
C LYS A 197 -7.03 -5.11 -13.29
N ALA A 198 -6.30 -5.85 -12.47
CA ALA A 198 -5.41 -6.90 -12.94
C ALA A 198 -6.18 -7.99 -13.69
N LEU A 199 -7.33 -8.41 -13.19
CA LEU A 199 -8.17 -9.40 -13.86
C LEU A 199 -8.64 -8.91 -15.24
N GLU A 200 -9.13 -7.67 -15.32
CA GLU A 200 -9.54 -7.03 -16.58
C GLU A 200 -8.39 -7.01 -17.59
N VAL A 201 -7.22 -6.52 -17.19
CA VAL A 201 -6.05 -6.35 -18.08
C VAL A 201 -5.45 -7.70 -18.49
N TYR A 202 -5.31 -8.66 -17.56
CA TYR A 202 -4.81 -9.99 -17.91
C TYR A 202 -5.76 -10.74 -18.85
N THR A 203 -7.06 -10.52 -18.73
CA THR A 203 -8.03 -11.10 -19.68
C THR A 203 -7.81 -10.56 -21.09
N ALA A 204 -7.60 -9.24 -21.23
CA ALA A 204 -7.28 -8.63 -22.52
C ALA A 204 -5.92 -9.12 -23.08
N ALA A 205 -4.90 -9.19 -22.22
CA ALA A 205 -3.58 -9.68 -22.59
C ALA A 205 -3.63 -11.15 -23.08
N TYR A 206 -4.40 -12.00 -22.38
CA TYR A 206 -4.63 -13.38 -22.80
C TYR A 206 -5.30 -13.46 -24.18
N GLN A 207 -6.34 -12.65 -24.41
CA GLN A 207 -7.01 -12.59 -25.72
C GLN A 207 -6.07 -12.14 -26.84
N ASN A 208 -5.11 -11.24 -26.57
CA ASN A 208 -4.14 -10.81 -27.58
C ASN A 208 -3.20 -11.95 -28.00
N ILE A 209 -2.79 -12.80 -27.07
CA ILE A 209 -1.99 -14.00 -27.38
C ILE A 209 -2.82 -15.02 -28.16
N GLN A 210 -4.07 -15.27 -27.76
CA GLN A 210 -4.93 -16.24 -28.44
C GLN A 210 -5.35 -15.83 -29.87
N LYS A 211 -5.16 -14.56 -30.25
CA LYS A 211 -5.47 -14.03 -31.59
C LYS A 211 -4.29 -14.12 -32.56
N ILE A 212 -3.14 -14.65 -32.14
CA ILE A 212 -2.01 -14.86 -33.04
C ILE A 212 -2.43 -15.87 -34.10
N ASP A 213 -2.25 -15.52 -35.37
CA ASP A 213 -2.52 -16.40 -36.50
C ASP A 213 -1.26 -17.23 -36.81
N GLU A 214 -1.27 -18.48 -36.36
CA GLU A 214 -0.14 -19.38 -36.53
C GLU A 214 0.04 -19.82 -37.99
N GLU A 215 -1.04 -19.98 -38.76
CA GLU A 215 -0.96 -20.49 -40.13
C GLU A 215 -0.37 -19.45 -41.08
N GLU A 216 -0.82 -18.18 -40.99
CA GLU A 216 -0.24 -17.10 -41.80
C GLU A 216 1.26 -16.90 -41.50
N ASP A 217 1.65 -16.97 -40.23
CA ASP A 217 3.06 -16.87 -39.84
C ASP A 217 3.89 -18.09 -40.32
N LEU A 218 3.34 -19.30 -40.28
CA LEU A 218 3.99 -20.49 -40.83
C LEU A 218 4.15 -20.40 -42.35
N GLU A 219 3.21 -19.81 -43.07
CA GLU A 219 3.34 -19.54 -44.51
C GLU A 219 4.47 -18.55 -44.80
N VAL A 220 4.54 -17.44 -44.05
CA VAL A 220 5.65 -16.46 -44.14
C VAL A 220 7.00 -17.15 -43.89
N PHE A 221 7.07 -17.99 -42.86
CA PHE A 221 8.28 -18.75 -42.56
C PHE A 221 8.67 -19.72 -43.70
N ARG A 222 7.71 -20.49 -44.22
CA ARG A 222 7.95 -21.43 -45.35
C ARG A 222 8.44 -20.69 -46.60
N HIS A 223 7.86 -19.53 -46.91
CA HIS A 223 8.31 -18.69 -48.01
C HIS A 223 9.74 -18.15 -47.84
N SER A 224 10.19 -17.92 -46.59
CA SER A 224 11.58 -17.52 -46.32
C SER A 224 12.59 -18.66 -46.52
N LEU A 225 12.17 -19.93 -46.32
CA LEU A 225 13.03 -21.10 -46.51
C LEU A 225 13.24 -21.47 -47.98
N TYR A 226 12.23 -21.20 -48.82
CA TYR A 226 12.29 -21.44 -50.26
C TYR A 226 12.04 -20.11 -50.98
N PRO A 227 13.08 -19.27 -51.15
CA PRO A 227 12.99 -18.13 -52.04
C PRO A 227 12.44 -18.62 -53.38
N GLN A 228 11.46 -17.91 -53.96
CA GLN A 228 11.03 -18.20 -55.32
C GLN A 228 12.20 -17.97 -56.28
N ASP A 229 13.02 -18.99 -56.45
CA ASP A 229 14.02 -19.02 -57.48
C ASP A 229 13.29 -19.14 -58.82
N TYR A 230 13.43 -18.06 -59.60
CA TYR A 230 13.09 -17.85 -61.01
C TYR A 230 11.70 -17.28 -61.33
N PRO A 231 11.64 -16.15 -62.07
CA PRO A 231 10.44 -15.83 -62.84
C PRO A 231 10.19 -16.99 -63.79
N SER A 232 8.97 -17.53 -63.74
CA SER A 232 8.54 -18.55 -64.69
C SER A 232 8.91 -18.10 -66.10
N ARG A 233 9.54 -18.97 -66.90
CA ARG A 233 9.86 -18.69 -68.32
C ARG A 233 8.64 -18.20 -69.10
N LEU A 234 7.41 -18.51 -68.64
CA LEU A 234 6.17 -18.01 -69.19
C LEU A 234 5.96 -16.50 -68.97
N ASP A 235 6.44 -15.92 -67.88
CA ASP A 235 6.26 -14.49 -67.57
C ASP A 235 7.22 -13.61 -68.39
N ILE A 236 8.42 -14.11 -68.69
CA ILE A 236 9.38 -13.46 -69.61
C ILE A 236 8.80 -13.41 -71.03
N VAL A 237 8.13 -14.48 -71.48
CA VAL A 237 7.49 -14.54 -72.82
C VAL A 237 6.19 -13.71 -72.86
N ARG A 238 5.49 -13.57 -71.73
CA ARG A 238 4.27 -12.77 -71.62
C ARG A 238 4.54 -11.26 -71.56
N ALA A 239 5.68 -10.84 -71.01
CA ALA A 239 6.12 -9.44 -71.00
C ALA A 239 6.52 -8.95 -72.41
N ASN A 240 7.09 -9.83 -73.24
CA ASN A 240 7.50 -9.49 -74.61
C ASN A 240 6.40 -9.66 -75.68
N SER A 241 5.22 -10.18 -75.33
CA SER A 241 4.12 -10.45 -76.28
C SER A 241 2.93 -9.49 -76.16
N LYS A 242 2.96 -8.50 -75.26
CA LYS A 242 1.87 -7.52 -75.15
C LYS A 242 2.09 -6.32 -76.07
N SER A 243 1.41 -6.35 -77.22
CA SER A 243 1.13 -5.16 -78.01
C SER A 243 0.21 -4.20 -77.23
N PRO A 244 0.32 -2.87 -77.45
CA PRO A 244 -0.38 -1.89 -76.62
C PRO A 244 -1.78 -1.67 -77.17
N LEU A 245 -2.76 -2.50 -76.78
CA LEU A 245 -4.19 -2.21 -76.95
C LEU A 245 -5.01 -3.16 -76.07
N GLN A 246 -6.02 -2.60 -75.36
CA GLN A 246 -7.05 -3.22 -74.49
C GLN A 246 -6.71 -3.25 -72.99
N ARG A 247 -7.25 -2.28 -72.22
CA ARG A 247 -8.60 -2.24 -71.57
C ARG A 247 -8.56 -2.87 -70.17
N SER A 248 -8.68 -2.07 -69.11
CA SER A 248 -9.91 -1.53 -68.49
C SER A 248 -10.53 -2.46 -67.46
N LEU A 249 -10.65 -1.94 -66.23
CA LEU A 249 -11.72 -2.15 -65.24
C LEU A 249 -12.04 -3.59 -64.79
N SER A 250 -11.89 -3.85 -63.49
CA SER A 250 -13.03 -4.22 -62.63
C SER A 250 -12.63 -4.26 -61.15
N ALA A 251 -13.36 -3.50 -60.34
CA ALA A 251 -13.39 -3.56 -58.88
C ALA A 251 -14.23 -4.76 -58.39
N LYS A 252 -14.02 -5.19 -57.14
CA LYS A 252 -15.08 -5.34 -56.12
C LYS A 252 -14.55 -5.79 -54.75
N CYS A 253 -14.99 -5.05 -53.73
CA CYS A 253 -14.98 -5.37 -52.31
C CYS A 253 -15.94 -6.51 -51.96
N VAL A 254 -15.68 -7.26 -50.88
CA VAL A 254 -16.71 -7.83 -50.00
C VAL A 254 -16.21 -7.84 -48.55
N SER A 255 -17.06 -7.31 -47.68
CA SER A 255 -17.05 -7.30 -46.21
C SER A 255 -17.64 -8.58 -45.60
N GLY A 256 -17.23 -8.96 -44.39
CA GLY A 256 -17.92 -10.00 -43.61
C GLY A 256 -17.56 -9.99 -42.12
N THR A 257 -18.50 -9.53 -41.30
CA THR A 257 -18.51 -9.50 -39.83
C THR A 257 -18.76 -10.86 -39.20
N GLY A 258 -18.19 -11.12 -38.01
CA GLY A 258 -18.57 -12.21 -37.12
C GLY A 258 -18.37 -11.86 -35.64
N GLN A 259 -19.46 -11.47 -34.98
CA GLN A 259 -19.55 -11.36 -33.51
C GLN A 259 -19.67 -12.75 -32.89
N THR A 260 -18.96 -13.00 -31.79
CA THR A 260 -19.37 -13.98 -30.78
C THR A 260 -19.20 -13.41 -29.37
N ASN A 261 -20.22 -13.71 -28.56
CA ASN A 261 -20.58 -13.06 -27.31
C ASN A 261 -20.34 -14.06 -26.17
N TRP A 262 -19.48 -13.72 -25.19
CA TRP A 262 -19.34 -14.45 -23.93
C TRP A 262 -19.37 -13.46 -22.76
N ALA A 263 -20.53 -12.86 -22.54
CA ALA A 263 -20.85 -12.15 -21.31
C ALA A 263 -21.64 -13.09 -20.39
N LEU A 264 -20.96 -13.89 -19.55
CA LEU A 264 -21.60 -14.61 -18.42
C LEU A 264 -20.58 -15.13 -17.37
N ALA A 265 -19.57 -14.34 -17.00
CA ALA A 265 -18.64 -14.70 -15.91
C ALA A 265 -18.34 -13.57 -14.92
N CYS A 266 -19.14 -12.50 -14.88
CA CYS A 266 -18.96 -11.38 -13.95
C CYS A 266 -20.25 -11.04 -13.20
N GLN A 267 -20.82 -12.03 -12.53
CA GLN A 267 -21.91 -11.79 -11.57
C GLN A 267 -21.68 -12.66 -10.35
N LEU A 268 -20.68 -12.29 -9.54
CA LEU A 268 -20.57 -12.70 -8.12
C LEU A 268 -19.52 -11.93 -7.29
N LEU A 269 -19.07 -10.74 -7.72
CA LEU A 269 -18.19 -9.89 -6.90
C LEU A 269 -18.53 -8.40 -7.02
N ILE A 270 -19.77 -8.05 -6.63
CA ILE A 270 -20.11 -6.77 -5.97
C ILE A 270 -21.05 -7.12 -4.82
#